data_AF-A0A1C2GQ32-F1
#
_entry.id   AF-A0A1C2GQ32-F1
#
_cell.length_a   1.000
_cell.length_b   1.000
_cell.length_c   1.000
_cell.angle_alpha   90.00
_cell.angle_beta   90.00
_cell.angle_gamma   90.00
#
_symmetry.space_group_name_H-M   'P 1'
#
loop_
_entity.id
_entity.type
_entity.pdbx_description
1 polymer ?
#
loop_
_entity_poly.entity_id
_entity_poly.type
_entity_poly.pdbx_seq_one_letter_code
_entity_poly.pdbx_strand_id
1 'polypeptide(L)'
;MIIKTLNQLAMKKLFLLLMMAAAMSTTFAFKVEKTTLTGYIGDAMCAAKGKANSADHAACAAKCIKGGAAAVLVVGDKVYSIANQKKVIKFAGKKVTVEGTVTDDSIDVSSITEAK
;
A
#
# COMPACT_ATOMS: atom_id res chain seq x y z
N MET A 1 37.63 -1.10 55.47
CA MET A 1 36.33 -1.74 55.16
C MET A 1 35.44 -0.94 54.19
N ILE A 2 35.62 0.38 54.08
CA ILE A 2 34.75 1.30 53.30
C ILE A 2 35.01 1.26 51.78
N ILE A 3 36.24 0.94 51.33
CA ILE A 3 36.61 0.91 49.90
C ILE A 3 35.98 -0.29 49.16
N LYS A 4 35.79 -1.41 49.86
CA LYS A 4 35.20 -2.65 49.30
C LYS A 4 33.71 -2.47 48.97
N THR A 5 33.01 -1.61 49.71
CA THR A 5 31.59 -1.27 49.55
C THR A 5 31.32 -0.30 48.41
N LEU A 6 32.25 0.64 48.16
CA LEU A 6 32.17 1.59 47.02
C LEU A 6 32.27 0.88 45.66
N ASN A 7 33.11 -0.15 45.55
CA ASN A 7 33.29 -0.92 44.32
C ASN A 7 32.12 -1.88 44.02
N GLN A 8 31.47 -2.39 45.07
CA GLN A 8 30.26 -3.23 44.97
C GLN A 8 29.01 -2.44 44.54
N LEU A 9 28.95 -1.14 44.87
CA LEU A 9 27.89 -0.24 44.40
C LEU A 9 28.06 0.13 42.92
N ALA A 10 29.30 0.36 42.46
CA ALA A 10 29.61 0.71 41.07
C ALA A 10 29.28 -0.44 40.09
N MET A 11 29.64 -1.68 40.45
CA MET A 11 29.33 -2.89 39.65
C MET A 11 27.83 -3.20 39.59
N LYS A 12 27.07 -3.00 40.69
CA LYS A 12 25.60 -3.17 40.70
C LYS A 12 24.88 -2.12 39.86
N LYS A 13 25.37 -0.87 39.85
CA LYS A 13 24.83 0.20 39.01
C LYS A 13 25.19 0.00 37.53
N LEU A 14 26.37 -0.55 37.24
CA LEU A 14 26.81 -0.91 35.90
C LEU A 14 26.03 -2.13 35.34
N PHE A 15 25.70 -3.11 36.19
CA PHE A 15 24.86 -4.27 35.82
C PHE A 15 23.39 -3.87 35.57
N LEU A 16 22.87 -2.91 36.34
CA LEU A 16 21.50 -2.40 36.19
C LEU A 16 21.33 -1.47 34.96
N LEU A 17 22.39 -0.77 34.56
CA LEU A 17 22.42 0.06 33.34
C LEU A 17 22.57 -0.78 32.06
N LEU A 18 23.23 -1.94 32.12
CA LEU A 18 23.41 -2.81 30.94
C LEU A 18 22.14 -3.61 30.58
N MET A 19 21.25 -3.89 31.53
CA MET A 19 19.97 -4.58 31.27
C MET A 19 18.89 -3.67 30.67
N MET A 20 19.02 -2.34 30.74
CA MET A 20 18.03 -1.39 30.20
C MET A 20 18.23 -1.09 28.70
N ALA A 21 19.34 -1.53 28.09
CA ALA A 21 19.65 -1.30 26.68
C ALA A 21 19.12 -2.39 25.73
N ALA A 22 18.47 -3.44 26.24
CA ALA A 22 18.03 -4.59 25.46
C ALA A 22 16.56 -4.52 24.99
N ALA A 23 15.83 -3.43 25.27
CA ALA A 23 14.39 -3.34 25.03
C ALA A 23 14.03 -2.20 24.06
N MET A 24 14.60 -2.17 22.85
CA MET A 24 14.10 -1.28 21.78
C MET A 24 14.56 -1.73 20.40
N SER A 25 14.15 -2.93 20.01
CA SER A 25 14.14 -3.33 18.61
C SER A 25 13.01 -4.34 18.37
N THR A 26 11.79 -3.97 18.79
CA THR A 26 10.60 -4.51 18.14
C THR A 26 10.60 -3.96 16.73
N THR A 27 11.19 -4.70 15.81
CA THR A 27 11.03 -4.46 14.38
C THR A 27 9.52 -4.47 14.10
N PHE A 28 8.99 -3.32 13.70
CA PHE A 28 7.66 -3.25 13.11
C PHE A 28 7.74 -4.04 11.81
N ALA A 29 7.45 -5.34 11.89
CA ALA A 29 7.17 -6.14 10.72
C ALA A 29 5.85 -5.62 10.15
N PHE A 30 5.94 -4.65 9.24
CA PHE A 30 4.82 -4.32 8.36
C PHE A 30 4.51 -5.58 7.57
N LYS A 31 3.49 -6.30 8.03
CA LYS A 31 2.91 -7.42 7.32
C LYS A 31 2.26 -6.80 6.08
N VAL A 32 2.97 -6.86 4.95
CA VAL A 32 2.46 -6.43 3.65
C VAL A 32 1.37 -7.43 3.26
N GLU A 33 0.15 -7.20 3.75
CA GLU A 33 -1.00 -8.00 3.37
C GLU A 33 -1.39 -7.66 1.94
N LYS A 34 -1.28 -8.68 1.08
CA LYS A 34 -1.81 -8.61 -0.28
C LYS A 34 -3.33 -8.53 -0.18
N THR A 35 -3.87 -7.43 -0.68
CA THR A 35 -5.30 -7.16 -0.74
C THR A 35 -5.79 -7.46 -2.15
N THR A 36 -6.92 -8.15 -2.22
CA THR A 36 -7.63 -8.39 -3.48
C THR A 36 -8.78 -7.40 -3.60
N LEU A 37 -8.78 -6.60 -4.66
CA LEU A 37 -9.76 -5.56 -4.94
C LEU A 37 -10.38 -5.78 -6.31
N THR A 38 -11.70 -5.81 -6.40
CA THR A 38 -12.42 -5.91 -7.67
C THR A 38 -13.06 -4.58 -8.00
N GLY A 39 -12.74 -4.03 -9.16
CA GLY A 39 -13.18 -2.70 -9.56
C GLY A 39 -13.02 -2.43 -11.05
N TYR A 40 -13.23 -1.19 -11.46
CA TYR A 40 -13.04 -0.72 -12.83
C TYR A 40 -11.73 0.06 -12.95
N ILE A 41 -10.96 -0.19 -14.01
CA ILE A 41 -9.82 0.68 -14.34
C ILE A 41 -10.36 1.93 -15.03
N GLY A 42 -10.42 3.02 -14.28
CA GLY A 42 -10.85 4.33 -14.74
C GLY A 42 -9.67 5.26 -15.05
N ASP A 43 -9.92 6.34 -15.79
CA ASP A 43 -9.01 7.48 -15.78
C ASP A 43 -9.25 8.33 -14.51
N ALA A 44 -8.20 8.95 -13.99
CA ALA A 44 -8.25 9.73 -12.75
C ALA A 44 -9.29 10.88 -12.79
N MET A 45 -9.48 11.50 -13.96
CA MET A 45 -10.39 12.64 -14.12
C MET A 45 -11.86 12.22 -13.99
N CYS A 46 -12.24 11.11 -14.62
CA CYS A 46 -13.60 10.58 -14.55
C CYS A 46 -13.85 9.85 -13.24
N ALA A 47 -12.83 9.24 -12.64
CA ALA A 47 -12.93 8.65 -11.31
C ALA A 47 -13.22 9.70 -10.22
N ALA A 48 -12.55 10.87 -10.28
CA ALA A 48 -12.84 11.99 -9.39
C ALA A 48 -14.28 12.53 -9.53
N LYS A 49 -14.91 12.30 -10.68
CA LYS A 49 -16.31 12.67 -10.96
C LYS A 49 -17.30 11.52 -10.70
N GLY A 50 -16.85 10.37 -10.21
CA GLY A 50 -17.68 9.19 -9.99
C GLY A 50 -18.25 8.56 -11.27
N LYS A 51 -17.65 8.84 -12.43
CA LYS A 51 -18.13 8.37 -13.75
C LYS A 51 -17.36 7.16 -14.28
N ALA A 52 -16.30 6.74 -13.59
CA ALA A 52 -15.45 5.63 -14.03
C ALA A 52 -15.75 4.29 -13.34
N ASN A 53 -16.97 4.13 -12.79
CA ASN A 53 -17.42 2.94 -12.06
C ASN A 53 -18.36 2.02 -12.89
N SER A 54 -18.43 2.22 -14.21
CA SER A 54 -19.35 1.47 -15.08
C SER A 54 -18.70 1.04 -16.39
N ALA A 55 -19.24 -0.02 -16.98
CA ALA A 55 -18.80 -0.54 -18.27
C ALA A 55 -19.08 0.44 -19.42
N ASP A 56 -20.09 1.32 -19.30
CA ASP A 56 -20.38 2.36 -20.29
C ASP A 56 -19.23 3.36 -20.45
N HIS A 57 -18.44 3.56 -19.37
CA HIS A 57 -17.28 4.44 -19.41
C HIS A 57 -15.99 3.75 -19.87
N ALA A 58 -16.03 2.44 -20.14
CA ALA A 58 -14.87 1.64 -20.50
C ALA A 58 -14.13 2.20 -21.73
N ALA A 59 -14.88 2.51 -22.79
CA ALA A 59 -14.31 3.02 -24.03
C ALA A 59 -13.73 4.43 -23.88
N CYS A 60 -14.31 5.25 -23.00
CA CYS A 60 -13.81 6.60 -22.70
C CYS A 60 -12.51 6.53 -21.90
N ALA A 61 -12.51 5.78 -20.79
CA ALA A 61 -11.33 5.55 -19.96
C ALA A 61 -10.16 4.94 -20.78
N ALA A 62 -10.44 3.96 -21.63
CA ALA A 62 -9.43 3.35 -22.50
C ALA A 62 -8.79 4.36 -23.46
N LYS A 63 -9.57 5.30 -24.03
CA LYS A 63 -9.04 6.35 -24.89
C LYS A 63 -8.19 7.35 -24.09
N CYS A 64 -8.68 7.78 -22.92
CA CYS A 64 -7.96 8.72 -22.06
C CYS A 64 -6.63 8.15 -21.57
N ILE A 65 -6.61 6.90 -21.08
CA ILE A 65 -5.39 6.24 -20.60
C ILE A 65 -4.40 6.01 -21.74
N LYS A 66 -4.87 5.62 -22.93
CA LYS A 66 -4.01 5.52 -24.13
C LYS A 66 -3.45 6.88 -24.57
N GLY A 67 -4.19 7.96 -24.31
CA GLY A 67 -3.75 9.34 -24.54
C GLY A 67 -2.80 9.90 -23.47
N GLY A 68 -2.48 9.13 -22.43
CA GLY A 68 -1.56 9.53 -21.36
C GLY A 68 -2.22 9.95 -20.04
N ALA A 69 -3.53 9.78 -19.88
CA ALA A 69 -4.19 10.00 -18.59
C ALA A 69 -3.75 8.94 -17.57
N ALA A 70 -3.65 9.34 -16.30
CA ALA A 70 -3.36 8.42 -15.20
C ALA A 70 -4.52 7.45 -14.99
N ALA A 71 -4.23 6.16 -14.91
CA ALA A 71 -5.19 5.10 -14.59
C ALA A 71 -5.34 4.94 -13.07
N VAL A 72 -6.57 4.70 -12.63
CA VAL A 72 -6.93 4.47 -11.23
C VAL A 72 -7.88 3.29 -11.13
N LEU A 73 -7.91 2.63 -9.98
CA LEU A 73 -8.82 1.52 -9.70
C LEU A 73 -10.01 2.05 -8.90
N VAL A 74 -11.20 1.99 -9.47
CA VAL A 74 -12.45 2.39 -8.82
C VAL A 74 -13.15 1.16 -8.26
N VAL A 75 -13.23 1.07 -6.93
CA VAL A 75 -13.86 -0.03 -6.18
C VAL A 75 -15.08 0.52 -5.45
N GLY A 76 -16.27 0.36 -6.03
CA GLY A 76 -17.47 1.01 -5.52
C GLY A 76 -17.28 2.54 -5.56
N ASP A 77 -17.29 3.16 -4.38
CA ASP A 77 -17.11 4.61 -4.20
C ASP A 77 -15.65 5.01 -3.92
N LYS A 78 -14.75 4.05 -3.75
CA LYS A 78 -13.33 4.31 -3.46
C LYS A 78 -12.50 4.35 -4.73
N VAL A 79 -11.57 5.29 -4.79
CA VAL A 79 -10.61 5.43 -5.90
C VAL A 79 -9.20 5.18 -5.37
N TYR A 80 -8.53 4.17 -5.92
CA TYR A 80 -7.15 3.84 -5.60
C TYR A 80 -6.23 4.26 -6.76
N SER A 81 -5.17 4.99 -6.44
CA SER A 81 -4.12 5.29 -7.41
C SER A 81 -3.34 4.02 -7.73
N ILE A 82 -2.96 3.82 -8.99
CA ILE A 82 -2.21 2.61 -9.38
C ILE A 82 -0.74 2.97 -9.52
N ALA A 83 0.13 2.39 -8.69
CA ALA A 83 1.57 2.64 -8.80
C ALA A 83 2.13 2.13 -10.14
N ASN A 84 1.66 0.96 -10.58
CA ASN A 84 2.17 0.29 -11.79
C ASN A 84 1.27 0.52 -13.02
N GLN A 85 1.24 1.77 -13.48
CA GLN A 85 0.41 2.23 -14.61
C GLN A 85 0.53 1.34 -15.86
N LYS A 86 1.75 0.92 -16.22
CA LYS A 86 2.02 0.14 -17.45
C LYS A 86 1.31 -1.22 -17.48
N LYS A 87 1.13 -1.87 -16.33
CA LYS A 87 0.44 -3.17 -16.23
C LYS A 87 -1.05 -3.05 -16.50
N VAL A 88 -1.65 -1.90 -16.18
CA VAL A 88 -3.10 -1.72 -16.20
C VAL A 88 -3.63 -1.11 -17.50
N ILE A 89 -2.76 -0.56 -18.36
CA ILE A 89 -3.13 0.02 -19.67
C ILE A 89 -3.91 -0.99 -20.54
N LYS A 90 -3.52 -2.26 -20.50
CA LYS A 90 -4.19 -3.34 -21.27
C LYS A 90 -5.63 -3.60 -20.81
N PHE A 91 -5.93 -3.24 -19.56
CA PHE A 91 -7.21 -3.45 -18.90
C PHE A 91 -7.98 -2.14 -18.71
N ALA A 92 -7.54 -1.05 -19.34
CA ALA A 92 -8.16 0.26 -19.24
C ALA A 92 -9.65 0.21 -19.61
N GLY A 93 -10.50 0.70 -18.72
CA GLY A 93 -11.95 0.68 -18.85
C GLY A 93 -12.62 -0.64 -18.49
N LYS A 94 -11.87 -1.72 -18.29
CA LYS A 94 -12.46 -3.02 -17.97
C LYS A 94 -12.64 -3.18 -16.47
N LYS A 95 -13.58 -4.07 -16.11
CA LYS A 95 -13.69 -4.59 -14.75
C LYS A 95 -12.58 -5.61 -14.53
N VAL A 96 -11.82 -5.45 -13.46
CA VAL A 96 -10.70 -6.33 -13.10
C VAL A 96 -10.72 -6.64 -11.62
N THR A 97 -10.18 -7.80 -11.29
CA THR A 97 -9.76 -8.16 -9.94
C THR A 97 -8.25 -7.99 -9.86
N VAL A 98 -7.83 -7.15 -8.94
CA VAL A 98 -6.46 -6.70 -8.75
C VAL A 98 -5.99 -7.26 -7.42
N GLU A 99 -4.88 -8.00 -7.42
CA GLU A 99 -4.22 -8.41 -6.19
C GLU A 99 -2.96 -7.60 -6.05
N GLY A 100 -2.78 -6.98 -4.89
CA GLY A 100 -1.69 -6.04 -4.70
C GLY A 100 -1.54 -5.59 -3.27
N THR A 101 -0.53 -4.76 -3.04
CA THR A 101 -0.33 -4.11 -1.76
C THR A 101 -0.95 -2.74 -1.82
N VAL A 102 -1.84 -2.43 -0.89
CA VAL A 102 -2.37 -1.07 -0.72
C VAL A 102 -1.46 -0.34 0.27
N THR A 103 -0.96 0.81 -0.16
CA THR A 103 -0.18 1.75 0.66
C THR A 103 -0.93 3.08 0.62
N ASP A 104 -1.54 3.44 1.75
CA ASP A 104 -2.44 4.59 1.88
C ASP A 104 -3.58 4.53 0.84
N ASP A 105 -3.51 5.35 -0.21
CA ASP A 105 -4.49 5.43 -1.30
C ASP A 105 -3.95 4.89 -2.64
N SER A 106 -2.79 4.24 -2.61
CA SER A 106 -2.13 3.69 -3.80
C SER A 106 -2.05 2.17 -3.73
N ILE A 107 -2.31 1.48 -4.85
CA ILE A 107 -2.17 0.04 -4.99
C ILE A 107 -0.98 -0.30 -5.90
N ASP A 108 -0.06 -1.12 -5.38
CA ASP A 108 0.94 -1.80 -6.19
C ASP A 108 0.39 -3.13 -6.70
N VAL A 109 0.15 -3.18 -8.01
CA VAL A 109 -0.48 -4.31 -8.69
C VAL A 109 0.50 -5.46 -8.86
N SER A 110 0.28 -6.52 -8.09
CA SER A 110 0.99 -7.79 -8.23
C SER A 110 0.39 -8.65 -9.34
N SER A 111 -0.94 -8.83 -9.33
CA SER A 111 -1.68 -9.62 -10.30
C SER A 111 -2.97 -8.91 -10.75
N ILE A 112 -3.36 -9.11 -12.00
CA ILE A 112 -4.66 -8.68 -12.54
C ILE A 112 -5.33 -9.85 -13.25
N THR A 113 -6.62 -9.99 -12.97
CA THR A 113 -7.54 -10.83 -13.73
C THR A 113 -8.69 -9.99 -14.26
N GLU A 114 -9.08 -10.18 -15.52
CA GLU A 114 -10.31 -9.58 -16.05
C GLU A 114 -11.51 -10.24 -15.37
N ALA A 115 -12.37 -9.44 -14.75
CA ALA A 115 -13.64 -9.93 -14.22
C ALA A 115 -14.62 -9.98 -15.40
N LYS A 116 -15.03 -11.20 -15.77
CA LYS A 116 -15.97 -11.46 -16.87
C LYS A 116 -17.40 -11.11 -16.48
#